data_AF-A0A9P1H1I0-F1
#
_entry.id   AF-A0A9P1H1I0-F1
#
_cell.length_a   1.000
_cell.length_b   1.000
_cell.length_c   1.000
_cell.angle_alpha   90.00
_cell.angle_beta   90.00
_cell.angle_gamma   90.00
#
_symmetry.space_group_name_H-M   'P 1'
#
loop_
_entity.id
_entity.type
_entity.pdbx_description
1 polymer ?
#
loop_
_entity_poly.entity_id
_entity_poly.type
_entity_poly.pdbx_seq_one_letter_code
_entity_poly.pdbx_strand_id
1 'polypeptide(L)'
;MDGRRKAHPHLGLVRAALLCCLWFLSVSALDFDYDRPTFNGAPEGWEDAAPGDILRTRPEGLADCPIPYCAGTYQFLYRSSDTHGDPSWAVATVFYSNVTAPGCAADPADDEDCVQGVVTYDAAYDSSSLDGSPSYTLQWGDPAVQRDGVLSRYAVPSFYVLIGYAGQNVYDYFENGEDDVMQGPIRELFDTEGAMGIHGIPNMPVFYHKAEVDEMSPIEETDVMVQHFCDHGANILYHRNELGDHNKELWAGRLRALDFIGKVTYGVGEIEIPETGCLWQNVTVDLPDWDEIATGRAVRGVAPQLPEEPEEPVEEEPPKPKKCVKKRRAG
;
A
#
# COMPACT_ATOMS: atom_id res chain seq x y z
N MET A 1 55.65 62.47 -40.13
CA MET A 1 54.31 62.96 -40.49
C MET A 1 53.33 62.43 -39.46
N ASP A 2 52.56 63.36 -38.93
CA ASP A 2 51.41 63.23 -38.04
C ASP A 2 50.44 62.11 -38.44
N GLY A 3 49.68 61.57 -37.47
CA GLY A 3 48.44 60.85 -37.81
C GLY A 3 47.99 59.69 -36.94
N ARG A 4 47.75 59.95 -35.65
CA ARG A 4 46.73 59.35 -34.74
C ARG A 4 46.00 58.06 -35.20
N ARG A 5 45.89 57.09 -34.29
CA ARG A 5 44.56 56.64 -33.81
C ARG A 5 44.61 55.95 -32.44
N LYS A 6 43.52 56.18 -31.71
CA LYS A 6 43.28 56.09 -30.25
C LYS A 6 43.35 54.68 -29.68
N ALA A 7 43.71 54.62 -28.39
CA ALA A 7 43.57 53.47 -27.51
C ALA A 7 42.10 53.20 -27.15
N HIS A 8 41.76 51.91 -27.00
CA HIS A 8 40.71 51.44 -26.09
C HIS A 8 41.26 50.28 -25.26
N PRO A 9 41.13 50.31 -23.92
CA PRO A 9 41.53 49.23 -23.05
C PRO A 9 40.46 48.14 -23.09
N HIS A 10 40.80 46.91 -22.69
CA HIS A 10 39.95 45.95 -21.95
C HIS A 10 40.60 44.56 -22.10
N LEU A 11 41.78 44.42 -21.52
CA LEU A 11 42.39 43.15 -21.18
C LEU A 11 41.96 42.84 -19.73
N GLY A 12 40.96 41.98 -19.57
CA GLY A 12 40.55 41.52 -18.24
C GLY A 12 39.06 41.26 -18.11
N LEU A 13 38.55 40.21 -18.77
CA LEU A 13 37.24 39.61 -18.43
C LEU A 13 37.01 38.21 -19.04
N VAL A 14 38.06 37.45 -19.38
CA VAL A 14 37.92 36.09 -19.97
C VAL A 14 38.44 34.98 -19.02
N ARG A 15 38.66 35.26 -17.74
CA ARG A 15 39.15 34.23 -16.79
C ARG A 15 38.28 33.99 -15.54
N ALA A 16 37.08 34.56 -15.46
CA ALA A 16 36.21 34.41 -14.29
C ALA A 16 34.83 33.77 -14.56
N ALA A 17 34.61 33.18 -15.74
CA ALA A 17 33.33 32.52 -16.08
C ALA A 17 33.40 30.98 -16.09
N LEU A 18 34.59 30.37 -16.00
CA LEU A 18 34.78 28.92 -16.12
C LEU A 18 34.90 28.16 -14.78
N LEU A 19 34.94 28.86 -13.65
CA LEU A 19 35.10 28.25 -12.32
C LEU A 19 33.82 28.24 -11.47
N CYS A 20 32.76 28.95 -11.88
CA CYS A 20 31.46 28.90 -11.18
C CYS A 20 30.54 27.79 -11.72
N CYS A 21 30.78 27.30 -12.95
CA CYS A 21 29.98 26.23 -13.55
C CYS A 21 30.35 24.81 -13.07
N LEU A 22 31.46 24.65 -12.33
CA LEU A 22 31.95 23.33 -11.89
C LEU A 22 31.67 23.02 -10.41
N TRP A 23 31.08 23.96 -9.65
CA TRP A 23 30.68 23.74 -8.25
C TRP A 23 29.18 23.50 -8.05
N PHE A 24 28.36 23.66 -9.09
CA PHE A 24 26.94 23.32 -9.07
C PHE A 24 26.61 21.99 -9.77
N LEU A 25 27.63 21.21 -10.17
CA LEU A 25 27.47 19.90 -10.80
C LEU A 25 27.69 18.72 -9.83
N SER A 26 27.71 18.98 -8.52
CA SER A 26 27.76 17.93 -7.49
C SER A 26 26.61 18.05 -6.49
N VAL A 27 25.44 18.47 -6.96
CA VAL A 27 24.23 17.79 -6.47
C VAL A 27 24.32 16.44 -7.16
N SER A 28 24.68 15.40 -6.41
CA SER A 28 24.42 14.04 -6.82
C SER A 28 23.04 14.04 -7.43
N ALA A 29 22.94 13.70 -8.72
CA ALA A 29 21.73 13.07 -9.16
C ALA A 29 21.52 11.95 -8.15
N LEU A 30 20.61 12.16 -7.20
CA LEU A 30 19.76 11.06 -6.82
C LEU A 30 19.21 10.62 -8.16
N ASP A 31 19.78 9.54 -8.69
CA ASP A 31 19.28 8.85 -9.85
C ASP A 31 17.87 8.43 -9.47
N PHE A 32 16.93 9.37 -9.59
CA PHE A 32 15.53 9.09 -9.57
C PHE A 32 15.33 8.37 -10.90
N ASP A 33 15.47 7.04 -10.82
CA ASP A 33 15.44 6.11 -11.92
C ASP A 33 14.10 6.28 -12.65
N TYR A 34 14.09 7.20 -13.62
CA TYR A 34 12.96 7.52 -14.47
C TYR A 34 12.89 6.47 -15.58
N ASP A 35 12.87 5.19 -15.19
CA ASP A 35 12.85 4.08 -16.13
C ASP A 35 11.44 3.48 -16.22
N ARG A 36 10.51 4.30 -16.71
CA ARG A 36 9.10 3.91 -16.90
C ARG A 36 8.92 2.62 -17.73
N PRO A 37 9.67 2.38 -18.83
CA PRO A 37 9.45 1.20 -19.65
C PRO A 37 10.30 -0.01 -19.25
N THR A 38 11.52 0.15 -18.70
CA THR A 38 12.40 -1.01 -18.59
C THR A 38 12.21 -1.80 -17.31
N PHE A 39 11.84 -1.18 -16.17
CA PHE A 39 11.74 -1.93 -14.91
C PHE A 39 10.68 -3.03 -15.00
N ASN A 40 9.53 -2.70 -15.57
CA ASN A 40 8.44 -3.65 -15.79
C ASN A 40 8.71 -4.58 -16.98
N GLY A 41 9.65 -4.27 -17.87
CA GLY A 41 10.04 -5.18 -18.95
C GLY A 41 10.97 -6.28 -18.44
N ALA A 42 10.60 -7.55 -18.63
CA ALA A 42 11.49 -8.65 -18.28
C ALA A 42 12.78 -8.65 -19.13
N PRO A 43 13.95 -8.93 -18.53
CA PRO A 43 15.23 -8.96 -19.23
C PRO A 43 15.34 -10.14 -20.19
N GLU A 44 16.27 -10.11 -21.15
CA GLU A 44 16.51 -11.25 -22.05
C GLU A 44 16.85 -12.53 -21.27
N GLY A 45 16.22 -13.67 -21.63
CA GLY A 45 16.44 -14.97 -20.99
C GLY A 45 15.75 -15.17 -19.64
N TRP A 46 14.80 -14.30 -19.28
CA TRP A 46 14.03 -14.42 -18.04
C TRP A 46 13.18 -15.68 -17.98
N GLU A 47 12.80 -16.25 -19.13
CA GLU A 47 11.97 -17.44 -19.25
C GLU A 47 12.64 -18.68 -18.64
N ASP A 48 13.97 -18.71 -18.62
CA ASP A 48 14.78 -19.81 -18.07
C ASP A 48 14.87 -19.78 -16.53
N ALA A 49 14.45 -18.69 -15.89
CA ALA A 49 14.45 -18.57 -14.43
C ALA A 49 13.28 -19.38 -13.80
N ALA A 50 13.43 -19.74 -12.54
CA ALA A 50 12.42 -20.49 -11.79
C ALA A 50 11.31 -19.57 -11.25
N PRO A 51 10.06 -20.05 -11.08
CA PRO A 51 9.00 -19.27 -10.40
C PRO A 51 9.46 -18.78 -9.04
N GLY A 52 9.37 -17.46 -8.81
CA GLY A 52 9.84 -16.76 -7.61
C GLY A 52 11.24 -16.14 -7.73
N ASP A 53 12.02 -16.46 -8.76
CA ASP A 53 13.35 -15.87 -8.94
C ASP A 53 13.26 -14.36 -9.19
N ILE A 54 14.09 -13.59 -8.48
CA ILE A 54 14.20 -12.15 -8.66
C ILE A 54 14.99 -11.86 -9.93
N LEU A 55 14.33 -11.23 -10.89
CA LEU A 55 14.89 -10.82 -12.18
C LEU A 55 15.49 -9.42 -12.11
N ARG A 56 14.90 -8.52 -11.33
CA ARG A 56 15.39 -7.16 -11.08
C ARG A 56 14.94 -6.63 -9.73
N THR A 57 15.80 -5.83 -9.11
CA THR A 57 15.50 -5.13 -7.86
C THR A 57 15.63 -3.63 -8.08
N ARG A 58 14.64 -2.87 -7.59
CA ARG A 58 14.72 -1.42 -7.44
C ARG A 58 14.64 -1.07 -5.95
N PRO A 59 15.77 -0.67 -5.32
CA PRO A 59 15.73 -0.09 -4.00
C PRO A 59 15.00 1.26 -4.05
N GLU A 60 14.40 1.68 -2.93
CA GLU A 60 13.63 2.92 -2.84
C GLU A 60 12.52 2.96 -3.90
N GLY A 61 11.75 1.86 -3.96
CA GLY A 61 10.69 1.67 -4.94
C GLY A 61 9.57 2.70 -4.88
N LEU A 62 9.54 3.60 -3.89
CA LEU A 62 8.64 4.74 -3.78
C LEU A 62 9.41 5.99 -3.34
N ALA A 63 8.99 7.16 -3.85
CA ALA A 63 9.55 8.47 -3.50
C ALA A 63 9.38 8.80 -2.01
N ASP A 64 8.26 8.34 -1.44
CA ASP A 64 7.82 8.57 -0.07
C ASP A 64 7.29 7.26 0.52
N CYS A 65 7.38 7.10 1.84
CA CYS A 65 6.72 5.98 2.49
C CYS A 65 5.39 6.37 3.17
N PRO A 66 4.24 6.03 2.56
CA PRO A 66 2.91 6.43 3.04
C PRO A 66 2.37 5.64 4.24
N ILE A 67 3.12 4.68 4.80
CA ILE A 67 2.69 3.85 5.93
C ILE A 67 3.50 4.25 7.17
N PRO A 68 2.87 4.43 8.36
CA PRO A 68 3.59 4.64 9.61
C PRO A 68 4.65 3.56 9.85
N TYR A 69 5.79 3.94 10.43
CA TYR A 69 6.92 3.05 10.78
C TYR A 69 7.62 2.36 9.61
N CYS A 70 7.28 2.74 8.38
CA CYS A 70 8.01 2.26 7.22
C CYS A 70 9.44 2.80 7.20
N ALA A 71 10.39 1.88 7.11
CA ALA A 71 11.82 2.16 7.01
C ALA A 71 12.29 2.32 5.56
N GLY A 72 11.53 1.78 4.60
CA GLY A 72 11.83 1.91 3.19
C GLY A 72 11.01 0.95 2.34
N THR A 73 11.27 0.99 1.03
CA THR A 73 10.52 0.23 0.04
C THR A 73 11.46 -0.41 -0.98
N TYR A 74 11.05 -1.55 -1.50
CA TYR A 74 11.67 -2.22 -2.64
C TYR A 74 10.62 -2.53 -3.69
N GLN A 75 11.03 -2.58 -4.94
CA GLN A 75 10.31 -3.30 -5.96
C GLN A 75 11.13 -4.44 -6.52
N PHE A 76 10.47 -5.57 -6.70
CA PHE A 76 11.05 -6.78 -7.28
C PHE A 76 10.27 -7.14 -8.52
N LEU A 77 10.96 -7.13 -9.67
CA LEU A 77 10.51 -7.86 -10.85
C LEU A 77 10.92 -9.32 -10.63
N TYR A 78 9.97 -10.24 -10.69
CA TYR A 78 10.22 -11.66 -10.45
C TYR A 78 9.54 -12.53 -11.50
N ARG A 79 10.11 -13.70 -11.74
CA ARG A 79 9.55 -14.70 -12.65
C ARG A 79 8.34 -15.35 -11.99
N SER A 80 7.21 -15.39 -12.70
CA SER A 80 5.94 -16.02 -12.31
C SER A 80 5.46 -17.01 -13.39
N SER A 81 4.23 -17.47 -13.32
CA SER A 81 3.57 -18.25 -14.36
C SER A 81 2.20 -17.64 -14.67
N ASP A 82 1.77 -17.70 -15.93
CA ASP A 82 0.42 -17.32 -16.32
C ASP A 82 -0.60 -18.45 -16.03
N THR A 83 -1.85 -18.25 -16.43
CA THR A 83 -2.94 -19.23 -16.23
C THR A 83 -2.76 -20.53 -17.03
N HIS A 84 -1.89 -20.56 -18.05
CA HIS A 84 -1.53 -21.79 -18.78
C HIS A 84 -0.32 -22.51 -18.17
N GLY A 85 0.29 -21.92 -17.13
CA GLY A 85 1.51 -22.42 -16.52
C GLY A 85 2.78 -22.03 -17.29
N ASP A 86 2.65 -21.29 -18.39
CA ASP A 86 3.79 -20.80 -19.16
C ASP A 86 4.54 -19.72 -18.37
N PRO A 87 5.85 -19.53 -18.61
CA PRO A 87 6.60 -18.47 -17.95
C PRO A 87 5.90 -17.12 -18.12
N SER A 88 5.80 -16.37 -17.04
CA SER A 88 5.35 -14.97 -16.99
C SER A 88 6.23 -14.19 -16.00
N TRP A 89 6.02 -12.89 -15.86
CA TRP A 89 6.70 -12.08 -14.85
C TRP A 89 5.70 -11.17 -14.14
N ALA A 90 6.04 -10.77 -12.92
CA ALA A 90 5.23 -9.83 -12.15
C ALA A 90 6.13 -8.89 -11.35
N VAL A 91 5.52 -7.82 -10.80
CA VAL A 91 6.21 -6.86 -9.94
C VAL A 91 5.52 -6.81 -8.58
N ALA A 92 6.30 -7.00 -7.52
CA ALA A 92 5.86 -6.79 -6.14
C ALA A 92 6.49 -5.50 -5.59
N THR A 93 5.70 -4.71 -4.85
CA THR A 93 6.21 -3.59 -4.03
C THR A 93 6.21 -4.03 -2.57
N VAL A 94 7.40 -4.07 -1.96
CA VAL A 94 7.59 -4.51 -0.58
C VAL A 94 7.93 -3.32 0.28
N PHE A 95 7.17 -3.16 1.37
CA PHE A 95 7.44 -2.21 2.44
C PHE A 95 8.11 -2.97 3.59
N TYR A 96 9.16 -2.41 4.18
CA TYR A 96 9.74 -2.95 5.40
C TYR A 96 9.67 -1.92 6.52
N SER A 97 9.47 -2.41 7.74
CA SER A 97 9.27 -1.61 8.95
C SER A 97 10.61 -1.43 9.69
N ASN A 98 10.78 -0.32 10.41
CA ASN A 98 11.85 -0.19 11.42
C ASN A 98 11.43 -0.70 12.79
N VAL A 99 10.23 -1.27 12.91
CA VAL A 99 9.74 -1.89 14.13
C VAL A 99 9.57 -3.38 13.95
N THR A 100 10.01 -4.11 14.97
CA THR A 100 9.91 -5.57 15.08
C THR A 100 8.58 -6.00 15.71
N ALA A 101 8.20 -7.24 15.48
CA ALA A 101 6.99 -7.83 16.03
C ALA A 101 7.00 -7.83 17.57
N PRO A 102 5.81 -7.82 18.23
CA PRO A 102 5.74 -7.88 19.68
C PRO A 102 6.49 -9.10 20.25
N GLY A 103 7.37 -8.84 21.22
CA GLY A 103 8.18 -9.89 21.87
C GLY A 103 9.52 -10.16 21.19
N CYS A 104 9.79 -9.59 20.02
CA CYS A 104 11.09 -9.68 19.36
C CYS A 104 12.10 -8.67 19.93
N ALA A 105 13.39 -9.03 19.87
CA ALA A 105 14.47 -8.06 20.04
C ALA A 105 14.43 -6.95 18.98
N ALA A 106 15.17 -5.86 19.24
CA ALA A 106 15.23 -4.71 18.32
C ALA A 106 15.92 -5.04 16.99
N ASP A 107 16.84 -6.02 16.99
CA ASP A 107 17.43 -6.58 15.78
C ASP A 107 16.90 -8.02 15.57
N PRO A 108 16.10 -8.28 14.52
CA PRO A 108 15.63 -9.62 14.20
C PRO A 108 16.76 -10.63 13.96
N ALA A 109 17.96 -10.17 13.58
CA ALA A 109 19.11 -11.05 13.38
C ALA A 109 19.70 -11.59 14.69
N ASP A 110 19.38 -10.94 15.83
CA ASP A 110 19.85 -11.33 17.15
C ASP A 110 18.86 -12.25 17.90
N ASP A 111 17.71 -12.57 17.30
CA ASP A 111 16.61 -13.32 17.92
C ASP A 111 16.08 -14.40 16.97
N GLU A 112 16.65 -15.61 17.05
CA GLU A 112 16.28 -16.75 16.18
C GLU A 112 14.82 -17.22 16.40
N ASP A 113 14.20 -16.86 17.53
CA ASP A 113 12.80 -17.19 17.84
C ASP A 113 11.83 -16.06 17.41
N CYS A 114 12.36 -14.92 16.92
CA CYS A 114 11.53 -13.83 16.42
C CYS A 114 10.91 -14.17 15.07
N VAL A 115 9.57 -14.23 15.02
CA VAL A 115 8.80 -14.38 13.78
C VAL A 115 8.14 -13.05 13.43
N GLN A 116 8.62 -12.41 12.36
CA GLN A 116 7.98 -11.24 11.79
C GLN A 116 6.86 -11.67 10.84
N GLY A 117 5.64 -11.22 11.08
CA GLY A 117 4.53 -11.43 10.16
C GLY A 117 4.73 -10.66 8.85
N VAL A 118 4.41 -11.32 7.73
CA VAL A 118 4.36 -10.70 6.40
C VAL A 118 2.89 -10.50 6.03
N VAL A 119 2.53 -9.29 5.63
CA VAL A 119 1.18 -8.96 5.14
C VAL A 119 1.26 -8.76 3.63
N THR A 120 0.46 -9.54 2.89
CA THR A 120 0.22 -9.29 1.46
C THR A 120 -1.06 -8.49 1.33
N TYR A 121 -1.02 -7.44 0.51
CA TYR A 121 -2.18 -6.57 0.27
C TYR A 121 -2.46 -6.54 -1.23
N ASP A 122 -3.60 -7.09 -1.61
CA ASP A 122 -4.09 -7.08 -2.99
C ASP A 122 -5.01 -5.88 -3.20
N ALA A 123 -4.61 -5.01 -4.13
CA ALA A 123 -5.37 -3.80 -4.44
C ALA A 123 -6.44 -4.07 -5.51
N ALA A 124 -7.62 -3.49 -5.33
CA ALA A 124 -8.65 -3.41 -6.37
C ALA A 124 -8.22 -2.39 -7.45
N TYR A 125 -7.38 -2.83 -8.39
CA TYR A 125 -6.83 -1.96 -9.44
C TYR A 125 -7.77 -1.80 -10.65
N ASP A 126 -8.72 -2.72 -10.85
CA ASP A 126 -9.86 -2.65 -11.77
C ASP A 126 -9.51 -2.10 -13.18
N SER A 127 -8.38 -2.55 -13.72
CA SER A 127 -7.83 -1.99 -14.96
C SER A 127 -7.06 -3.05 -15.73
N SER A 128 -7.34 -3.19 -17.03
CA SER A 128 -6.55 -4.02 -17.92
C SER A 128 -5.30 -3.31 -18.47
N SER A 129 -5.02 -2.09 -17.99
CA SER A 129 -3.83 -1.32 -18.39
C SER A 129 -2.64 -1.69 -17.51
N LEU A 130 -1.47 -1.92 -18.13
CA LEU A 130 -0.22 -2.14 -17.40
C LEU A 130 0.14 -0.95 -16.49
N ASP A 131 -0.17 0.27 -16.92
CA ASP A 131 0.04 1.49 -16.14
C ASP A 131 -0.96 1.62 -14.96
N GLY A 132 -2.02 0.80 -14.95
CA GLY A 132 -2.91 0.64 -13.81
C GLY A 132 -2.36 -0.31 -12.72
N SER A 133 -1.19 -0.92 -12.94
CA SER A 133 -0.61 -1.87 -11.98
C SER A 133 -0.29 -1.21 -10.62
N PRO A 134 -0.47 -1.94 -9.49
CA PRO A 134 -0.23 -1.38 -8.16
C PRO A 134 1.18 -0.82 -7.95
N SER A 135 2.21 -1.48 -8.50
CA SER A 135 3.59 -1.03 -8.40
C SER A 135 3.85 0.31 -9.09
N TYR A 136 3.14 0.59 -10.19
CA TYR A 136 3.24 1.84 -10.93
C TYR A 136 2.44 2.96 -10.25
N THR A 137 1.18 2.70 -9.92
CA THR A 137 0.28 3.71 -9.33
C THR A 137 0.74 4.17 -7.95
N LEU A 138 1.39 3.31 -7.16
CA LEU A 138 1.99 3.71 -5.88
C LEU A 138 3.11 4.75 -6.05
N GLN A 139 3.93 4.64 -7.11
CA GLN A 139 5.06 5.55 -7.36
C GLN A 139 4.62 6.91 -7.84
N TRP A 140 3.76 6.91 -8.86
CA TRP A 140 3.52 8.11 -9.67
C TRP A 140 2.15 8.72 -9.42
N GLY A 141 1.36 8.08 -8.54
CA GLY A 141 -0.07 8.27 -8.49
C GLY A 141 -0.74 7.65 -9.71
N ASP A 142 -2.05 7.55 -9.64
CA ASP A 142 -2.82 7.28 -10.84
C ASP A 142 -2.75 8.51 -11.77
N PRO A 143 -2.45 8.38 -13.07
CA PRO A 143 -2.51 9.51 -13.99
C PRO A 143 -3.91 10.19 -14.05
N ALA A 144 -4.96 9.53 -13.53
CA ALA A 144 -6.30 10.08 -13.38
C ALA A 144 -6.55 10.82 -12.04
N VAL A 145 -5.85 10.53 -10.92
CA VAL A 145 -5.98 11.23 -9.61
C VAL A 145 -4.72 11.15 -8.73
N GLN A 146 -4.39 12.28 -8.10
CA GLN A 146 -3.33 12.45 -7.12
C GLN A 146 -3.95 12.50 -5.70
N ARG A 147 -3.66 11.51 -4.82
CA ARG A 147 -4.08 11.49 -3.40
C ARG A 147 -3.03 10.83 -2.49
N ASP A 148 -3.08 11.17 -1.19
CA ASP A 148 -2.11 10.77 -0.16
C ASP A 148 -2.50 9.44 0.50
N GLY A 149 -1.60 8.44 0.52
CA GLY A 149 -1.74 7.14 1.20
C GLY A 149 -1.82 5.90 0.28
N VAL A 150 -1.33 4.72 0.72
CA VAL A 150 -1.39 3.46 -0.07
C VAL A 150 -2.82 3.09 -0.42
N LEU A 151 -3.70 3.05 0.57
CA LEU A 151 -5.09 2.61 0.40
C LEU A 151 -5.99 3.64 -0.31
N SER A 152 -5.46 4.82 -0.60
CA SER A 152 -6.13 5.98 -1.20
C SER A 152 -5.55 6.37 -2.57
N ARG A 153 -4.33 5.91 -2.90
CA ARG A 153 -3.71 6.03 -4.24
C ARG A 153 -4.34 5.10 -5.29
N TYR A 154 -5.13 4.09 -4.88
CA TYR A 154 -5.77 3.12 -5.79
C TYR A 154 -7.10 3.55 -6.40
N ALA A 155 -7.67 4.67 -5.96
CA ALA A 155 -8.89 5.16 -6.59
C ALA A 155 -8.48 5.92 -7.86
N VAL A 156 -8.98 5.54 -9.04
CA VAL A 156 -9.83 6.40 -9.89
C VAL A 156 -9.97 6.01 -11.39
N PRO A 157 -9.19 5.16 -12.09
CA PRO A 157 -9.58 4.73 -13.45
C PRO A 157 -10.90 3.97 -13.39
N SER A 158 -11.04 3.11 -12.37
CA SER A 158 -12.23 2.36 -12.01
C SER A 158 -13.45 3.25 -11.82
N PHE A 159 -13.30 4.42 -11.18
CA PHE A 159 -14.45 5.29 -10.89
C PHE A 159 -15.03 5.95 -12.14
N TYR A 160 -14.18 6.34 -13.10
CA TYR A 160 -14.66 6.86 -14.39
C TYR A 160 -15.29 5.77 -15.26
N VAL A 161 -14.74 4.55 -15.23
CA VAL A 161 -15.35 3.38 -15.90
C VAL A 161 -16.69 3.05 -15.24
N LEU A 162 -16.75 2.96 -13.91
CA LEU A 162 -17.97 2.73 -13.14
C LEU A 162 -19.05 3.76 -13.48
N ILE A 163 -18.74 5.05 -13.47
CA ILE A 163 -19.72 6.10 -13.83
C ILE A 163 -20.09 6.02 -15.31
N GLY A 164 -19.12 5.85 -16.20
CA GLY A 164 -19.34 5.85 -17.65
C GLY A 164 -20.19 4.68 -18.12
N TYR A 165 -20.08 3.53 -17.47
CA TYR A 165 -20.76 2.28 -17.82
C TYR A 165 -21.86 1.88 -16.81
N ALA A 166 -22.15 2.71 -15.81
CA ALA A 166 -23.18 2.45 -14.80
C ALA A 166 -24.54 2.13 -15.45
N GLY A 167 -25.09 0.96 -15.12
CA GLY A 167 -26.39 0.51 -15.61
C GLY A 167 -26.43 0.12 -17.09
N GLN A 168 -25.28 0.10 -17.79
CA GLN A 168 -25.19 -0.44 -19.14
C GLN A 168 -25.07 -1.97 -19.10
N ASN A 169 -25.71 -2.66 -20.05
CA ASN A 169 -25.56 -4.09 -20.19
C ASN A 169 -24.22 -4.39 -20.86
N VAL A 170 -23.33 -5.12 -20.16
CA VAL A 170 -21.99 -5.44 -20.67
C VAL A 170 -22.05 -6.23 -21.99
N TYR A 171 -23.12 -7.01 -22.21
CA TYR A 171 -23.30 -7.80 -23.43
C TYR A 171 -23.53 -6.94 -24.68
N ASP A 172 -24.02 -5.70 -24.53
CA ASP A 172 -24.25 -4.80 -25.68
C ASP A 172 -22.94 -4.37 -26.38
N TYR A 173 -21.79 -4.63 -25.75
CA TYR A 173 -20.45 -4.36 -26.29
C TYR A 173 -19.85 -5.53 -27.09
N PHE A 174 -20.53 -6.69 -27.12
CA PHE A 174 -20.07 -7.89 -27.83
C PHE A 174 -20.82 -8.07 -29.16
N GLU A 175 -20.15 -8.62 -30.18
CA GLU A 175 -20.74 -8.76 -31.52
C GLU A 175 -21.95 -9.70 -31.52
N ASN A 176 -21.89 -10.79 -30.76
CA ASN A 176 -22.99 -11.76 -30.59
C ASN A 176 -23.66 -11.64 -29.21
N GLY A 177 -23.44 -10.54 -28.50
CA GLY A 177 -24.08 -10.30 -27.21
C GLY A 177 -23.63 -11.27 -26.12
N GLU A 178 -24.59 -11.79 -25.35
CA GLU A 178 -24.35 -12.70 -24.24
C GLU A 178 -23.66 -14.01 -24.66
N ASP A 179 -23.92 -14.47 -25.89
CA ASP A 179 -23.35 -15.73 -26.40
C ASP A 179 -21.82 -15.69 -26.49
N ASP A 180 -21.22 -14.53 -26.75
CA ASP A 180 -19.76 -14.39 -26.80
C ASP A 180 -19.11 -14.61 -25.42
N VAL A 181 -19.83 -14.31 -24.34
CA VAL A 181 -19.32 -14.41 -22.95
C VAL A 181 -19.70 -15.74 -22.31
N MET A 182 -20.95 -16.15 -22.51
CA MET A 182 -21.54 -17.30 -21.82
C MET A 182 -21.30 -18.64 -22.54
N GLN A 183 -20.60 -18.62 -23.68
CA GLN A 183 -20.23 -19.82 -24.43
C GLN A 183 -18.73 -19.88 -24.73
N GLY A 184 -18.26 -21.07 -25.11
CA GLY A 184 -16.91 -21.26 -25.63
C GLY A 184 -15.80 -20.93 -24.61
N PRO A 185 -14.63 -20.47 -25.09
CA PRO A 185 -13.44 -20.27 -24.25
C PRO A 185 -13.61 -19.25 -23.11
N ILE A 186 -14.47 -18.23 -23.28
CA ILE A 186 -14.70 -17.23 -22.22
C ILE A 186 -15.48 -17.86 -21.06
N ARG A 187 -16.47 -18.70 -21.35
CA ARG A 187 -17.19 -19.43 -20.30
C ARG A 187 -16.26 -20.39 -19.55
N GLU A 188 -15.42 -21.11 -20.27
CA GLU A 188 -14.41 -21.99 -19.67
C GLU A 188 -13.49 -21.21 -18.74
N LEU A 189 -12.99 -20.04 -19.16
CA LEU A 189 -12.19 -19.15 -18.30
C LEU A 189 -12.92 -18.76 -17.02
N PHE A 190 -14.21 -18.40 -17.08
CA PHE A 190 -14.97 -18.09 -15.87
C PHE A 190 -15.16 -19.30 -14.96
N ASP A 191 -15.41 -20.48 -15.54
CA ASP A 191 -15.61 -21.73 -14.80
C ASP A 191 -14.32 -22.25 -14.15
N THR A 192 -13.14 -21.95 -14.72
CA THR A 192 -11.86 -22.40 -14.19
C THR A 192 -11.11 -21.37 -13.37
N GLU A 193 -11.22 -20.07 -13.70
CA GLU A 193 -10.42 -19.01 -13.06
C GLU A 193 -11.27 -17.89 -12.45
N GLY A 194 -12.50 -17.70 -12.95
CA GLY A 194 -13.34 -16.55 -12.59
C GLY A 194 -14.20 -16.72 -11.34
N ALA A 195 -14.32 -17.94 -10.81
CA ALA A 195 -15.14 -18.23 -9.64
C ALA A 195 -14.28 -18.41 -8.39
N MET A 196 -14.60 -17.68 -7.32
CA MET A 196 -13.96 -17.91 -6.02
C MET A 196 -14.46 -19.22 -5.39
N GLY A 197 -13.57 -19.90 -4.67
CA GLY A 197 -13.90 -21.08 -3.87
C GLY A 197 -13.96 -22.42 -4.59
N ILE A 198 -13.54 -22.49 -5.86
CA ILE A 198 -13.46 -23.76 -6.62
C ILE A 198 -12.10 -24.47 -6.49
N HIS A 199 -11.05 -23.78 -6.00
CA HIS A 199 -9.66 -24.27 -5.96
C HIS A 199 -9.19 -24.77 -4.59
N GLY A 200 -10.10 -25.30 -3.79
CA GLY A 200 -9.81 -25.90 -2.49
C GLY A 200 -10.44 -25.16 -1.31
N ILE A 201 -10.14 -25.66 -0.10
CA ILE A 201 -10.73 -25.18 1.15
C ILE A 201 -9.64 -24.53 1.99
N PRO A 202 -9.84 -23.29 2.50
CA PRO A 202 -8.86 -22.66 3.39
C PRO A 202 -8.61 -23.52 4.63
N ASN A 203 -7.33 -23.77 4.93
CA ASN A 203 -6.88 -24.56 6.09
C ASN A 203 -6.32 -23.68 7.23
N MET A 204 -6.46 -22.37 7.09
CA MET A 204 -6.10 -21.34 8.06
C MET A 204 -7.35 -20.56 8.50
N PRO A 205 -7.31 -19.81 9.61
CA PRO A 205 -8.37 -18.87 9.95
C PRO A 205 -8.56 -17.84 8.83
N VAL A 206 -9.81 -17.61 8.41
CA VAL A 206 -10.16 -16.59 7.42
C VAL A 206 -11.27 -15.69 7.98
N PHE A 207 -11.18 -14.40 7.66
CA PHE A 207 -12.22 -13.43 7.95
C PHE A 207 -12.82 -12.89 6.66
N TYR A 208 -14.12 -13.09 6.48
CA TYR A 208 -14.91 -12.47 5.43
C TYR A 208 -15.80 -11.37 6.03
N HIS A 209 -15.95 -10.27 5.29
CA HIS A 209 -16.91 -9.23 5.61
C HIS A 209 -17.59 -8.73 4.32
N LYS A 210 -18.90 -8.48 4.38
CA LYS A 210 -19.70 -8.12 3.20
C LYS A 210 -20.92 -7.30 3.62
N ALA A 211 -21.31 -6.32 2.80
CA ALA A 211 -22.55 -5.57 3.03
C ALA A 211 -23.74 -6.42 2.62
N GLU A 212 -24.83 -6.41 3.40
CA GLU A 212 -26.04 -7.16 3.04
C GLU A 212 -26.74 -6.62 1.78
N VAL A 213 -26.63 -5.31 1.53
CA VAL A 213 -27.22 -4.64 0.36
C VAL A 213 -26.16 -4.23 -0.66
N ASP A 214 -25.07 -5.01 -0.76
CA ASP A 214 -24.02 -4.80 -1.77
C ASP A 214 -24.61 -4.86 -3.19
N GLU A 215 -24.59 -3.70 -3.85
CA GLU A 215 -25.20 -3.45 -5.14
C GLU A 215 -24.33 -3.86 -6.33
N MET A 216 -23.06 -4.22 -6.08
CA MET A 216 -22.11 -4.63 -7.12
C MET A 216 -21.87 -6.14 -7.12
N SER A 217 -21.78 -6.74 -5.93
CA SER A 217 -21.54 -8.16 -5.74
C SER A 217 -22.50 -8.68 -4.66
N PRO A 218 -23.62 -9.30 -5.07
CA PRO A 218 -24.68 -9.75 -4.16
C PRO A 218 -24.14 -10.64 -3.05
N ILE A 219 -24.63 -10.42 -1.83
CA ILE A 219 -24.15 -11.15 -0.65
C ILE A 219 -24.43 -12.65 -0.76
N GLU A 220 -25.50 -13.06 -1.45
CA GLU A 220 -25.90 -14.46 -1.60
C GLU A 220 -24.82 -15.31 -2.26
N GLU A 221 -24.04 -14.76 -3.18
CA GLU A 221 -22.92 -15.47 -3.81
C GLU A 221 -21.81 -15.76 -2.80
N THR A 222 -21.56 -14.80 -1.89
CA THR A 222 -20.59 -14.96 -0.81
C THR A 222 -21.11 -15.94 0.24
N ASP A 223 -22.41 -15.88 0.57
CA ASP A 223 -23.08 -16.83 1.47
C ASP A 223 -22.91 -18.28 0.96
N VAL A 224 -23.10 -18.53 -0.34
CA VAL A 224 -22.90 -19.87 -0.95
C VAL A 224 -21.45 -20.33 -0.83
N MET A 225 -20.49 -19.45 -1.14
CA MET A 225 -19.07 -19.78 -1.05
C MET A 225 -18.63 -20.07 0.39
N VAL A 226 -18.99 -19.20 1.34
CA VAL A 226 -18.64 -19.39 2.75
C VAL A 226 -19.29 -20.66 3.29
N GLN A 227 -20.55 -20.93 2.96
CA GLN A 227 -21.23 -22.16 3.37
C GLN A 227 -20.50 -23.39 2.82
N HIS A 228 -20.10 -23.36 1.53
CA HIS A 228 -19.31 -24.43 0.93
C HIS A 228 -18.02 -24.68 1.72
N PHE A 229 -17.25 -23.65 2.05
CA PHE A 229 -16.03 -23.82 2.85
C PHE A 229 -16.31 -24.37 4.26
N CYS A 230 -17.36 -23.89 4.91
CA CYS A 230 -17.75 -24.32 6.24
C CYS A 230 -18.18 -25.79 6.28
N ASP A 231 -18.93 -26.24 5.27
CA ASP A 231 -19.34 -27.65 5.12
C ASP A 231 -18.15 -28.60 4.95
N HIS A 232 -17.01 -28.07 4.49
CA HIS A 232 -15.76 -28.81 4.30
C HIS A 232 -14.71 -28.54 5.40
N GLY A 233 -15.11 -27.95 6.52
CA GLY A 233 -14.29 -27.85 7.73
C GLY A 233 -13.33 -26.67 7.78
N ALA A 234 -13.57 -25.61 6.99
CA ALA A 234 -12.83 -24.36 7.12
C ALA A 234 -13.03 -23.69 8.49
N ASN A 235 -12.08 -22.82 8.86
CA ASN A 235 -12.19 -21.96 10.04
C ASN A 235 -12.47 -20.52 9.60
N ILE A 236 -13.72 -20.09 9.65
CA ILE A 236 -14.16 -18.81 9.07
C ILE A 236 -14.94 -17.98 10.08
N LEU A 237 -14.52 -16.74 10.27
CA LEU A 237 -15.36 -15.68 10.80
C LEU A 237 -16.01 -14.93 9.63
N TYR A 238 -17.34 -14.87 9.57
CA TYR A 238 -18.05 -14.16 8.51
C TYR A 238 -19.00 -13.10 9.08
N HIS A 239 -18.73 -11.83 8.78
CA HIS A 239 -19.57 -10.70 9.16
C HIS A 239 -20.41 -10.22 7.98
N ARG A 240 -21.72 -10.27 8.13
CA ARG A 240 -22.71 -9.71 7.20
C ARG A 240 -23.14 -8.34 7.76
N ASN A 241 -22.69 -7.26 7.15
CA ASN A 241 -22.93 -5.91 7.64
C ASN A 241 -24.26 -5.37 7.10
N GLU A 242 -25.21 -5.16 7.99
CA GLU A 242 -26.55 -4.66 7.68
C GLU A 242 -26.53 -3.16 7.28
N LEU A 243 -25.41 -2.46 7.55
CA LEU A 243 -25.26 -1.04 7.29
C LEU A 243 -24.24 -0.76 6.18
N GLY A 244 -24.76 -0.32 5.03
CA GLY A 244 -23.96 0.23 3.94
C GLY A 244 -24.09 -0.51 2.63
N ASP A 245 -23.51 0.09 1.60
CA ASP A 245 -23.40 -0.44 0.25
C ASP A 245 -21.98 -0.99 0.02
N HIS A 246 -21.67 -1.41 -1.22
CA HIS A 246 -20.36 -1.96 -1.59
C HIS A 246 -19.20 -1.08 -1.14
N ASN A 247 -19.27 0.22 -1.47
CA ASN A 247 -18.21 1.17 -1.18
C ASN A 247 -18.12 1.51 0.30
N LYS A 248 -19.24 1.57 1.01
CA LYS A 248 -19.23 1.82 2.45
C LYS A 248 -18.59 0.65 3.20
N GLU A 249 -18.89 -0.59 2.85
CA GLU A 249 -18.29 -1.76 3.50
C GLU A 249 -16.79 -1.90 3.22
N LEU A 250 -16.32 -1.47 2.05
CA LEU A 250 -14.88 -1.36 1.74
C LEU A 250 -14.12 -0.53 2.79
N TRP A 251 -14.77 0.44 3.42
CA TRP A 251 -14.17 1.27 4.48
C TRP A 251 -14.52 0.78 5.88
N ALA A 252 -15.77 0.40 6.13
CA ALA A 252 -16.23 -0.09 7.44
C ALA A 252 -15.57 -1.41 7.86
N GLY A 253 -15.17 -2.26 6.91
CA GLY A 253 -14.50 -3.53 7.19
C GLY A 253 -13.03 -3.42 7.57
N ARG A 254 -12.34 -2.34 7.19
CA ARG A 254 -10.87 -2.25 7.26
C ARG A 254 -10.30 -2.46 8.64
N LEU A 255 -10.88 -1.80 9.65
CA LEU A 255 -10.38 -1.92 11.02
C LEU A 255 -10.58 -3.33 11.57
N ARG A 256 -11.70 -3.98 11.25
CA ARG A 256 -11.96 -5.38 11.63
C ARG A 256 -10.99 -6.33 10.94
N ALA A 257 -10.65 -6.09 9.67
CA ALA A 257 -9.66 -6.89 8.95
C ALA A 257 -8.25 -6.75 9.56
N LEU A 258 -7.84 -5.54 9.93
CA LEU A 258 -6.56 -5.30 10.61
C LEU A 258 -6.54 -5.93 12.02
N ASP A 259 -7.63 -5.82 12.76
CA ASP A 259 -7.77 -6.43 14.08
C ASP A 259 -7.71 -7.97 13.99
N PHE A 260 -8.36 -8.56 12.98
CA PHE A 260 -8.26 -9.98 12.67
C PHE A 260 -6.82 -10.40 12.35
N ILE A 261 -6.11 -9.67 11.48
CA ILE A 261 -4.72 -9.96 11.14
C ILE A 261 -3.83 -9.89 12.39
N GLY A 262 -4.00 -8.86 13.23
CA GLY A 262 -3.30 -8.75 14.50
C GLY A 262 -3.55 -9.95 15.41
N LYS A 263 -4.81 -10.40 15.47
CA LYS A 263 -5.25 -11.49 16.34
C LYS A 263 -4.68 -12.82 15.91
N VAL A 264 -4.73 -13.14 14.63
CA VAL A 264 -4.22 -14.42 14.10
C VAL A 264 -2.70 -14.47 14.02
N THR A 265 -2.04 -13.31 13.81
CA THR A 265 -0.58 -13.27 13.64
C THR A 265 0.15 -13.15 14.98
N TYR A 266 -0.34 -12.30 15.88
CA TYR A 266 0.37 -11.94 17.12
C TYR A 266 -0.48 -12.13 18.39
N GLY A 267 -1.71 -12.63 18.29
CA GLY A 267 -2.61 -12.81 19.44
C GLY A 267 -3.18 -11.51 20.01
N VAL A 268 -2.90 -10.37 19.38
CA VAL A 268 -3.35 -9.03 19.80
C VAL A 268 -4.59 -8.62 19.02
N GLY A 269 -5.57 -8.01 19.68
CA GLY A 269 -6.81 -7.59 19.03
C GLY A 269 -8.05 -8.04 19.78
N GLU A 270 -9.15 -7.34 19.52
CA GLU A 270 -10.41 -7.48 20.24
C GLU A 270 -11.45 -8.32 19.49
N ILE A 271 -11.28 -8.52 18.19
CA ILE A 271 -12.17 -9.33 17.37
C ILE A 271 -12.26 -10.77 17.89
N GLU A 272 -13.50 -11.24 18.03
CA GLU A 272 -13.81 -12.59 18.47
C GLU A 272 -13.74 -13.54 17.27
N ILE A 273 -12.83 -14.51 17.31
CA ILE A 273 -12.62 -15.49 16.25
C ILE A 273 -13.01 -16.88 16.79
N PRO A 274 -13.74 -17.72 16.03
CA PRO A 274 -13.98 -19.09 16.43
C PRO A 274 -12.65 -19.86 16.57
N GLU A 275 -12.50 -20.63 17.66
CA GLU A 275 -11.32 -21.50 17.83
C GLU A 275 -11.26 -22.56 16.72
N THR A 276 -12.42 -23.08 16.31
CA THR A 276 -12.58 -24.02 15.19
C THR A 276 -13.93 -23.82 14.51
N GLY A 277 -14.02 -24.21 13.24
CA GLY A 277 -15.25 -24.16 12.46
C GLY A 277 -15.65 -22.74 12.06
N CYS A 278 -16.91 -22.55 11.68
CA CYS A 278 -17.39 -21.28 11.17
C CYS A 278 -18.31 -20.54 12.15
N LEU A 279 -18.17 -19.22 12.20
CA LEU A 279 -19.06 -18.31 12.91
C LEU A 279 -19.60 -17.25 11.95
N TRP A 280 -20.92 -17.23 11.79
CA TRP A 280 -21.64 -16.24 10.98
C TRP A 280 -22.31 -15.22 11.89
N GLN A 281 -22.10 -13.93 11.62
CA GLN A 281 -22.65 -12.86 12.43
C GLN A 281 -23.20 -11.75 11.54
N ASN A 282 -24.46 -11.38 11.79
CA ASN A 282 -24.97 -10.10 11.33
C ASN A 282 -24.46 -9.01 12.26
N VAL A 283 -23.91 -7.95 11.66
CA VAL A 283 -23.32 -6.82 12.40
C VAL A 283 -23.88 -5.51 11.85
N THR A 284 -23.86 -4.46 12.65
CA THR A 284 -24.21 -3.10 12.23
C THR A 284 -23.01 -2.20 12.49
N VAL A 285 -22.09 -2.12 11.52
CA VAL A 285 -20.84 -1.38 11.65
C VAL A 285 -20.86 -0.20 10.68
N ASP A 286 -20.74 1.02 11.21
CA ASP A 286 -20.65 2.23 10.39
C ASP A 286 -19.20 2.52 9.97
N LEU A 287 -18.99 3.60 9.22
CA LEU A 287 -17.66 4.07 8.86
C LEU A 287 -16.78 4.27 10.09
N PRO A 288 -15.48 3.95 9.99
CA PRO A 288 -14.55 4.15 11.07
C PRO A 288 -14.36 5.64 11.38
N ASP A 289 -13.99 5.95 12.62
CA ASP A 289 -13.52 7.29 12.98
C ASP A 289 -12.17 7.55 12.31
N TRP A 290 -12.14 8.50 11.38
CA TRP A 290 -10.94 8.85 10.62
C TRP A 290 -9.82 9.40 11.49
N ASP A 291 -10.15 10.05 12.60
CA ASP A 291 -9.14 10.52 13.55
C ASP A 291 -8.48 9.34 14.26
N GLU A 292 -9.21 8.25 14.53
CA GLU A 292 -8.64 7.03 15.10
C GLU A 292 -7.75 6.27 14.11
N ILE A 293 -8.12 6.24 12.83
CA ILE A 293 -7.28 5.67 11.76
C ILE A 293 -5.99 6.49 11.59
N ALA A 294 -6.12 7.80 11.42
CA ALA A 294 -4.98 8.69 11.15
C ALA A 294 -3.96 8.71 12.31
N THR A 295 -4.43 8.47 13.54
CA THR A 295 -3.58 8.44 14.73
C THR A 295 -3.13 7.03 15.13
N GLY A 296 -3.51 5.98 14.39
CA GLY A 296 -3.24 4.58 14.74
C GLY A 296 -3.97 4.09 15.99
N ARG A 297 -4.80 4.93 16.65
CA ARG A 297 -5.61 4.57 17.82
C ARG A 297 -6.70 3.56 17.52
N ALA A 298 -7.03 3.37 16.25
CA ALA A 298 -7.95 2.33 15.80
C ALA A 298 -7.34 0.92 15.86
N VAL A 299 -6.01 0.78 16.02
CA VAL A 299 -5.30 -0.50 16.04
C VAL A 299 -4.75 -0.81 17.45
N ARG A 300 -5.49 -0.40 18.50
CA ARG A 300 -5.10 -0.60 19.91
C ARG A 300 -4.67 -2.06 20.15
N GLY A 301 -3.43 -2.25 20.61
CA GLY A 301 -2.83 -3.56 20.86
C GLY A 301 -1.75 -3.99 19.86
N VAL A 302 -1.66 -3.35 18.67
CA VAL A 302 -0.62 -3.65 17.66
C VAL A 302 0.46 -2.56 17.59
N ALA A 303 0.17 -1.35 18.09
CA ALA A 303 1.17 -0.28 18.14
C ALA A 303 2.31 -0.69 19.11
N PRO A 304 3.56 -0.79 18.61
CA PRO A 304 4.73 -0.85 19.48
C PRO A 304 4.66 0.36 20.40
N GLN A 305 4.86 0.17 21.70
CA GLN A 305 5.06 1.32 22.57
C GLN A 305 6.29 2.06 22.02
N LEU A 306 6.08 3.28 21.54
CA LEU A 306 7.19 4.17 21.20
C LEU A 306 8.15 4.17 22.39
N PRO A 307 9.47 4.12 22.17
CA PRO A 307 10.40 4.43 23.25
C PRO A 307 9.95 5.76 23.86
N GLU A 308 9.72 5.78 25.17
CA GLU A 308 9.43 7.04 25.86
C GLU A 308 10.52 8.04 25.43
N GLU A 309 10.10 9.18 24.86
CA GLU A 309 11.04 10.27 24.65
C GLU A 309 11.71 10.54 25.99
N PRO A 310 13.05 10.57 26.06
CA PRO A 310 13.72 10.88 27.32
C PRO A 310 13.18 12.22 27.79
N GLU A 311 12.61 12.25 29.00
CA GLU A 311 12.13 13.48 29.61
C GLU A 311 13.21 14.55 29.43
N GLU A 312 12.86 15.63 28.71
CA GLU A 312 13.76 16.77 28.61
C GLU A 312 14.14 17.18 30.03
N PRO A 313 15.44 17.31 30.34
CA PRO A 313 15.84 17.77 31.65
C PRO A 313 15.19 19.11 31.89
N VAL A 314 14.36 19.18 32.93
CA VAL A 314 13.71 20.42 33.36
C VAL A 314 14.79 21.48 33.51
N GLU A 315 14.83 22.43 32.56
CA GLU A 315 15.65 23.62 32.70
C GLU A 315 15.13 24.37 33.93
N GLU A 316 15.88 24.29 35.04
CA GLU A 316 15.63 25.15 36.19
C GLU A 316 15.67 26.60 35.70
N GLU A 317 14.53 27.31 35.81
CA GLU A 317 14.47 28.74 35.53
C GLU A 317 15.63 29.44 36.27
N PRO A 318 16.47 30.23 35.58
CA PRO A 318 17.54 30.97 36.24
C PRO A 318 16.92 31.88 37.30
N PRO A 319 17.49 31.94 38.53
CA PRO A 319 16.88 32.62 39.65
C PRO A 319 16.59 34.08 39.31
N LYS A 320 15.33 34.48 39.46
CA LYS A 320 14.86 35.84 39.17
C LYS A 320 15.78 36.87 39.86
N PRO A 321 16.28 37.89 39.13
CA PRO A 321 17.18 38.87 39.71
C PRO A 321 16.49 39.60 40.88
N LYS A 322 17.15 39.59 42.04
CA LYS A 322 16.66 40.27 43.25
C LYS A 322 16.46 41.75 42.94
N LYS A 323 15.22 42.24 43.06
CA LYS A 323 14.90 43.67 42.92
C LYS A 323 15.71 44.48 43.92
N CYS A 324 16.58 45.36 43.41
CA CYS A 324 17.28 46.36 44.23
C CYS A 324 16.27 47.30 44.88
N VAL A 325 16.06 47.16 46.20
CA VAL A 325 15.30 48.13 46.99
C VAL A 325 16.18 49.38 47.21
N LYS A 326 15.78 50.50 46.61
CA LYS A 326 16.38 51.81 46.92
C LYS A 326 16.15 52.13 48.41
N LYS A 327 17.19 52.04 49.23
CA LYS A 327 17.19 52.66 50.56
C LYS A 327 17.08 54.18 50.38
N ARG A 328 15.95 54.77 50.74
CA ARG A 328 15.88 56.21 51.05
C ARG A 328 16.76 56.46 52.28
N ARG A 329 17.81 57.27 52.12
CA ARG A 329 18.55 57.85 53.25
C ARG A 329 17.61 58.82 53.98
N ALA A 330 17.49 58.66 55.29
CA ALA A 330 17.07 59.73 56.17
C ALA A 330 18.31 60.60 56.45
N GLY A 331 18.16 61.92 56.34
CA GLY A 331 19.20 62.94 56.41
C GLY A 331 18.85 64.07 55.46
#